data_AF-A0A9W8UW09-F1
#
_entry.id   AF-A0A9W8UW09-F1
#
_cell.length_a   1.000
_cell.length_b   1.000
_cell.length_c   1.000
_cell.angle_alpha   90.00
_cell.angle_beta   90.00
_cell.angle_gamma   90.00
#
_symmetry.space_group_name_H-M   'P 1'
#
loop_
_entity.id
_entity.type
_entity.pdbx_description
1 polymer ?
#
loop_
_entity_poly.entity_id
_entity_poly.type
_entity_poly.pdbx_seq_one_letter_code
_entity_poly.pdbx_strand_id
1 'polypeptide(L)'
;MKQSDDQSIFAWTDRDASPDAHHGLLAKSPTNFRFSNSVVPYEDWEPRTPYSMSNRGLRIDLHLTRQDGNLFVAAIDCPSPKDYENNSFLALYLRKVSEGDEQYARVRVGQFAQVNERGNLRSIYALIRPHTV
;
A
#
# COMPACT_ATOMS: atom_id res chain seq x y z
N MET A 1 -18.33 2.57 12.45
CA MET A 1 -17.20 1.90 11.75
C MET A 1 -16.74 2.85 10.66
N LYS A 2 -15.51 3.37 10.70
CA LYS A 2 -14.99 4.26 9.64
C LYS A 2 -14.56 3.37 8.46
N GLN A 3 -15.46 3.20 7.50
CA GLN A 3 -15.20 2.55 6.22
C GLN A 3 -14.84 3.63 5.22
N SER A 4 -13.80 3.40 4.42
CA SER A 4 -13.44 4.26 3.29
C SER A 4 -12.82 3.37 2.22
N ASP A 5 -12.99 3.76 0.98
CA ASP A 5 -12.45 3.12 -0.21
C ASP A 5 -11.36 3.98 -0.87
N ASP A 6 -11.03 5.13 -0.28
CA ASP A 6 -9.98 6.02 -0.76
C ASP A 6 -8.60 5.41 -0.46
N GLN A 7 -7.93 4.95 -1.52
CA GLN A 7 -6.59 4.38 -1.42
C GLN A 7 -5.46 5.43 -1.42
N SER A 8 -5.78 6.71 -1.67
CA SER A 8 -4.78 7.80 -1.65
C SER A 8 -4.15 7.98 -0.26
N ILE A 9 -4.86 7.61 0.81
CA ILE A 9 -4.36 7.62 2.19
C ILE A 9 -3.16 6.68 2.41
N PHE A 10 -2.97 5.70 1.52
CA PHE A 10 -1.82 4.80 1.55
C PHE A 10 -0.63 5.35 0.75
N ALA A 11 -0.83 6.37 -0.08
CA ALA A 11 0.20 6.92 -0.93
C ALA A 11 1.07 7.95 -0.20
N TRP A 12 1.70 7.58 0.91
CA TRP A 12 2.68 8.39 1.65
C TRP A 12 4.11 7.85 1.49
N THR A 13 5.12 8.66 1.81
CA THR A 13 6.52 8.23 1.83
C THR A 13 7.27 8.71 3.07
N ASP A 14 8.33 8.01 3.42
CA ASP A 14 9.28 8.38 4.48
C ASP A 14 10.69 8.12 3.98
N ARG A 15 11.32 9.16 3.42
CA ARG A 15 12.63 9.06 2.75
C ARG A 15 13.78 8.78 3.73
N ASP A 16 13.56 9.03 5.01
CA ASP A 16 14.55 8.81 6.07
C ASP A 16 14.42 7.40 6.67
N ALA A 17 13.40 6.62 6.29
CA ALA A 17 13.18 5.28 6.80
C ALA A 17 14.13 4.25 6.16
N SER A 18 14.63 3.33 6.99
CA SER A 18 15.38 2.17 6.51
C SER A 18 14.53 1.31 5.54
N PRO A 19 15.07 0.85 4.41
CA PRO A 19 14.37 -0.02 3.47
C PRO A 19 13.84 -1.32 4.09
N ASP A 20 14.51 -1.80 5.13
CA ASP A 20 14.20 -3.05 5.84
C ASP A 20 13.25 -2.84 7.04
N ALA A 21 12.91 -1.59 7.36
CA ALA A 21 11.96 -1.31 8.42
C ALA A 21 10.54 -1.74 8.02
N HIS A 22 9.83 -2.30 8.99
CA HIS A 22 8.43 -2.65 8.85
C HIS A 22 7.53 -1.50 9.31
N HIS A 23 6.57 -1.13 8.47
CA HIS A 23 5.62 -0.06 8.73
C HIS A 23 4.18 -0.59 8.62
N GLY A 24 3.26 0.14 9.25
CA GLY A 24 1.84 -0.04 8.95
C GLY A 24 1.48 0.54 7.58
N LEU A 25 0.26 0.28 7.11
CA LEU A 25 -0.19 0.83 5.82
C LEU A 25 -0.51 2.33 5.91
N LEU A 26 -0.91 2.82 7.09
CA LEU A 26 -1.22 4.22 7.34
C LEU A 26 0.05 5.01 7.71
N ALA A 27 0.09 6.27 7.31
CA ALA A 27 1.17 7.18 7.64
C ALA A 27 1.27 7.40 9.16
N LYS A 28 2.49 7.57 9.67
CA LYS A 28 2.73 7.91 11.08
C LYS A 28 2.46 9.38 11.38
N SER A 29 2.66 10.24 10.38
CA SER A 29 2.51 11.68 10.49
C SER A 29 1.98 12.27 9.18
N PRO A 30 1.17 13.35 9.22
CA PRO A 30 0.77 14.09 8.02
C PRO A 30 1.97 14.54 7.15
N THR A 31 3.14 14.76 7.77
CA THR A 31 4.37 15.12 7.05
C THR A 31 4.83 14.07 6.03
N ASN A 32 4.47 12.80 6.21
CA ASN A 32 4.77 11.73 5.25
C ASN A 32 4.03 11.89 3.91
N PHE A 33 3.02 12.75 3.83
CA PHE A 33 2.33 13.09 2.58
C PHE A 33 2.97 14.24 1.81
N ARG A 34 4.08 14.82 2.30
CA ARG A 34 4.74 15.97 1.68
C ARG A 34 5.10 15.75 0.20
N PHE A 35 5.35 14.51 -0.20
CA PHE A 35 5.73 14.13 -1.56
C PHE A 35 4.60 13.44 -2.33
N SER A 36 3.36 13.52 -1.82
CA SER A 36 2.18 12.86 -2.38
C SER A 36 1.31 13.80 -3.21
N ASN A 37 1.80 15.02 -3.52
CA ASN A 37 1.02 16.06 -4.21
C ASN A 37 0.49 15.68 -5.60
N SER A 38 1.03 14.63 -6.22
CA SER A 38 0.57 14.11 -7.51
C SER A 38 -0.40 12.94 -7.39
N VAL A 39 -0.70 12.49 -6.17
CA VAL A 39 -1.64 11.40 -5.91
C VAL A 39 -3.04 12.00 -5.82
N VAL A 40 -3.84 11.77 -6.84
CA VAL A 40 -5.26 12.17 -6.87
C VAL A 40 -6.09 10.90 -6.61
N PRO A 41 -7.27 10.94 -5.97
CA PRO A 41 -8.15 9.78 -5.96
C PRO A 41 -8.46 9.35 -7.40
N TYR A 42 -8.31 8.06 -7.72
CA TYR A 42 -8.67 7.55 -9.04
C TYR A 42 -10.19 7.62 -9.22
N GLU A 43 -10.64 8.03 -10.42
CA GLU A 43 -12.08 8.06 -10.76
C GLU A 43 -12.70 6.68 -10.53
N ASP A 44 -13.94 6.65 -10.02
CA ASP A 44 -14.67 5.45 -9.58
C ASP A 44 -15.05 4.50 -10.74
N TRP A 45 -14.06 4.03 -11.51
CA TRP A 45 -14.28 3.16 -12.67
C TRP A 45 -14.68 1.73 -12.27
N GLU A 46 -14.36 1.30 -11.05
CA GLU A 46 -14.76 0.00 -10.50
C GLU A 46 -15.26 0.12 -9.05
N PRO A 47 -16.27 -0.67 -8.64
CA PRO A 47 -16.72 -0.72 -7.25
C PRO A 47 -15.60 -1.24 -6.33
N ARG A 48 -15.28 -0.48 -5.28
CA ARG A 48 -14.24 -0.84 -4.31
C ARG A 48 -14.85 -1.31 -3.00
N THR A 49 -14.32 -2.41 -2.46
CA THR A 49 -14.63 -2.82 -1.09
C THR A 49 -13.98 -1.82 -0.13
N PRO A 50 -14.75 -1.13 0.75
CA PRO A 50 -14.16 -0.27 1.74
C PRO A 50 -13.23 -1.06 2.68
N TYR A 51 -12.09 -0.47 3.03
CA TYR A 51 -11.23 -1.08 4.04
C TYR A 51 -11.90 -1.01 5.42
N SER A 52 -11.54 -1.96 6.28
CA SER A 52 -12.10 -2.06 7.63
C SER A 52 -11.02 -2.29 8.67
N MET A 53 -11.17 -1.65 9.83
CA MET A 53 -10.31 -1.90 10.98
C MET A 53 -10.74 -3.21 11.66
N SER A 54 -9.77 -4.08 11.95
CA SER A 54 -9.97 -5.32 12.69
C SER A 54 -8.92 -5.47 13.80
N ASN A 55 -9.12 -6.43 14.70
CA ASN A 55 -8.13 -6.80 15.72
C ASN A 55 -6.83 -7.37 15.13
N ARG A 56 -6.82 -7.81 13.86
CA ARG A 56 -5.62 -8.29 13.14
C ARG A 56 -4.88 -7.19 12.38
N GLY A 57 -5.46 -5.99 12.29
CA GLY A 57 -4.95 -4.92 11.46
C GLY A 57 -6.02 -4.29 10.57
N LEU A 58 -5.56 -3.54 9.57
CA LEU A 58 -6.40 -2.99 8.51
C LEU A 58 -6.69 -4.09 7.50
N ARG A 59 -7.96 -4.51 7.39
CA ARG A 59 -8.40 -5.41 6.32
C ARG A 59 -8.71 -4.61 5.07
N ILE A 60 -8.05 -4.95 3.97
CA ILE A 60 -8.20 -4.26 2.68
C ILE A 60 -8.03 -5.27 1.52
N ASP A 61 -8.72 -5.04 0.42
CA ASP A 61 -8.53 -5.77 -0.82
C ASP A 61 -7.52 -5.00 -1.70
N LEU A 62 -6.40 -5.64 -2.05
CA LEU A 62 -5.38 -5.06 -2.91
C LEU A 62 -4.97 -6.04 -4.00
N HIS A 63 -4.63 -5.52 -5.18
CA HIS A 63 -4.04 -6.33 -6.23
C HIS A 63 -2.57 -6.58 -5.94
N LEU A 64 -2.21 -7.84 -5.72
CA LEU A 64 -0.85 -8.24 -5.32
C LEU A 64 -0.13 -8.99 -6.43
N THR A 65 1.11 -8.58 -6.67
CA THR A 65 2.07 -9.31 -7.49
C THR A 65 3.25 -9.73 -6.62
N ARG A 66 3.51 -11.04 -6.56
CA ARG A 66 4.67 -11.57 -5.83
C ARG A 66 5.95 -11.20 -6.58
N GLN A 67 6.96 -10.73 -5.85
CA GLN A 67 8.27 -10.40 -6.39
C GLN A 67 9.26 -11.52 -6.06
N ASP A 68 9.85 -11.49 -4.86
CA ASP A 68 10.82 -12.48 -4.40
C ASP A 68 10.52 -12.89 -2.95
N GLY A 69 10.60 -14.18 -2.65
CA GLY A 69 10.31 -14.73 -1.33
C GLY A 69 8.95 -14.25 -0.78
N ASN A 70 9.03 -13.45 0.29
CA ASN A 70 7.87 -12.86 0.99
C ASN A 70 7.61 -11.40 0.59
N LEU A 71 8.28 -10.87 -0.44
CA LEU A 71 8.08 -9.52 -0.96
C LEU A 71 7.01 -9.51 -2.06
N PHE A 72 6.09 -8.56 -1.93
CA PHE A 72 4.99 -8.31 -2.85
C PHE A 72 4.97 -6.84 -3.22
N VAL A 73 4.41 -6.55 -4.37
CA VAL A 73 3.99 -5.19 -4.76
C VAL A 73 2.48 -5.16 -4.84
N ALA A 74 1.89 -4.15 -4.21
CA ALA A 74 0.47 -3.93 -4.18
C ALA A 74 0.12 -2.73 -5.05
N ALA A 75 -0.55 -2.94 -6.18
CA ALA A 75 -1.05 -1.81 -6.96
C ALA A 75 -2.14 -1.10 -6.16
N ILE A 76 -2.06 0.23 -6.11
CA ILE A 76 -3.10 1.08 -5.52
C ILE A 76 -3.77 1.90 -6.61
N ASP A 77 -5.06 2.11 -6.45
CA ASP A 77 -5.89 2.90 -7.36
C ASP A 77 -5.68 4.39 -7.12
N CYS A 78 -4.52 4.85 -7.54
CA CYS A 78 -4.14 6.25 -7.62
C CYS A 78 -3.47 6.47 -8.99
N PRO A 79 -3.80 7.55 -9.71
CA PRO A 79 -3.13 7.86 -10.94
C PRO A 79 -1.64 8.03 -10.64
N SER A 80 -0.87 7.37 -11.49
CA SER A 80 0.57 7.47 -11.51
C SER A 80 0.99 8.95 -11.58
N PRO A 81 1.95 9.42 -10.77
CA PRO A 81 2.54 10.74 -10.93
C PRO A 81 2.95 10.99 -12.39
N LYS A 82 2.94 12.26 -12.84
CA LYS A 82 3.14 12.64 -14.26
C LYS A 82 4.41 12.08 -14.93
N ASP A 83 5.38 11.63 -14.12
CA ASP A 83 6.66 11.08 -14.57
C ASP A 83 6.61 9.56 -14.85
N TYR A 84 5.46 8.91 -14.68
CA TYR A 84 5.29 7.47 -14.86
C TYR A 84 4.81 7.20 -16.29
N GLU A 85 5.37 6.17 -16.94
CA GLU A 85 5.00 5.81 -18.31
C GLU A 85 3.48 5.54 -18.41
N ASN A 86 2.86 6.01 -19.50
CA ASN A 86 1.44 5.89 -19.76
C ASN A 86 0.99 4.43 -19.57
N ASN A 87 0.10 4.20 -18.59
CA ASN A 87 -0.53 2.93 -18.19
C ASN A 87 0.15 2.12 -17.07
N SER A 88 1.15 2.65 -16.37
CA SER A 88 1.65 2.01 -15.15
C SER A 88 0.81 2.39 -13.91
N PHE A 89 0.68 1.45 -12.97
CA PHE A 89 0.02 1.65 -11.69
C PHE A 89 1.03 2.02 -10.60
N LEU A 90 0.66 2.99 -9.77
CA LEU A 90 1.37 3.27 -8.52
C LEU A 90 1.23 2.05 -7.59
N ALA A 91 2.33 1.59 -7.01
CA ALA A 91 2.32 0.43 -6.15
C ALA A 91 3.10 0.62 -4.85
N LEU A 92 2.77 -0.20 -3.85
CA LEU A 92 3.41 -0.22 -2.54
C LEU A 92 4.20 -1.52 -2.37
N TYR A 93 5.37 -1.45 -1.75
CA TYR A 93 6.08 -2.67 -1.33
C TYR A 93 5.49 -3.21 -0.04
N LEU A 94 5.05 -4.46 -0.07
CA LEU A 94 4.53 -5.19 1.09
C LEU A 94 5.39 -6.42 1.33
N ARG A 95 5.67 -6.71 2.61
CA ARG A 95 6.31 -7.95 3.03
C ARG A 95 5.32 -8.79 3.82
N LYS A 96 5.12 -10.03 3.42
CA LYS A 96 4.32 -11.01 4.17
C LYS A 96 5.04 -11.34 5.48
N VAL A 97 4.34 -11.20 6.60
CA VAL A 97 4.91 -11.36 7.95
C VAL A 97 5.12 -12.84 8.28
N SER A 98 4.19 -13.69 7.88
CA SER A 98 4.27 -15.15 8.05
C SER A 98 3.66 -15.86 6.85
N GLU A 99 4.15 -17.04 6.48
CA GLU A 99 3.65 -17.75 5.31
C GLU A 99 2.19 -18.21 5.46
N GLY A 100 1.79 -18.56 6.69
CA GLY A 100 0.48 -19.13 7.01
C GLY A 100 -0.65 -18.12 7.26
N ASP A 101 -0.38 -16.82 7.27
CA ASP A 101 -1.41 -15.79 7.45
C ASP A 101 -1.31 -14.71 6.36
N GLU A 102 -2.41 -14.06 6.02
CA GLU A 102 -2.43 -12.96 5.04
C GLU A 102 -2.09 -11.63 5.72
N GLN A 103 -1.11 -11.63 6.62
CA GLN A 103 -0.64 -10.44 7.32
C GLN A 103 0.58 -9.84 6.63
N TYR A 104 0.52 -8.53 6.37
CA TYR A 104 1.55 -7.81 5.62
C TYR A 104 1.98 -6.54 6.34
N ALA A 105 3.27 -6.26 6.24
CA ALA A 105 3.88 -5.00 6.65
C ALA A 105 4.29 -4.21 5.40
N ARG A 106 4.13 -2.89 5.42
CA ARG A 106 4.68 -2.04 4.38
C ARG A 106 6.18 -1.90 4.59
N VAL A 107 6.96 -2.01 3.53
CA VAL A 107 8.42 -1.87 3.54
C VAL A 107 8.88 -0.89 2.46
N ARG A 108 10.17 -0.53 2.43
CA ARG A 108 10.73 0.37 1.41
C ARG A 108 9.94 1.67 1.23
N VAL A 109 9.48 2.25 2.34
CA VAL A 109 8.55 3.39 2.36
C VAL A 109 9.16 4.71 1.87
N GLY A 110 10.47 4.76 1.60
CA GLY A 110 11.11 5.91 0.97
C GLY A 110 10.75 6.11 -0.51
N GLN A 111 10.15 5.10 -1.15
CA GLN A 111 9.75 5.16 -2.56
C GLN A 111 8.49 4.33 -2.83
N PHE A 112 7.87 4.58 -3.99
CA PHE A 112 6.80 3.76 -4.53
C PHE A 112 7.36 2.72 -5.51
N ALA A 113 6.61 1.64 -5.72
CA ALA A 113 6.81 0.72 -6.81
C ALA A 113 5.99 1.16 -8.04
N GLN A 114 6.33 0.58 -9.19
CA GLN A 114 5.60 0.71 -10.44
C GLN A 114 5.29 -0.68 -10.97
N VAL A 115 4.06 -0.90 -11.41
CA VAL A 115 3.68 -2.15 -12.07
C VAL A 115 2.83 -1.88 -13.30
N ASN A 116 3.07 -2.61 -14.38
CA ASN A 116 2.24 -2.54 -15.59
C ASN A 116 0.98 -3.39 -15.48
N GLU A 117 1.01 -4.42 -14.62
CA GLU A 117 -0.11 -5.30 -14.32
C GLU A 117 -0.37 -5.29 -12.82
N ARG A 118 -1.63 -5.11 -12.42
CA ARG A 118 -2.01 -4.98 -10.99
C ARG A 118 -1.76 -6.27 -10.20
N GLY A 119 -1.88 -7.43 -10.85
CA GLY A 119 -1.86 -8.74 -10.20
C GLY A 119 -3.25 -9.17 -9.69
N ASN A 120 -3.29 -10.26 -8.93
CA ASN A 120 -4.55 -10.83 -8.45
C ASN A 120 -5.09 -10.05 -7.25
N LEU A 121 -6.38 -9.75 -7.25
CA LEU A 121 -7.05 -9.14 -6.11
C LEU A 121 -7.07 -10.12 -4.92
N ARG A 122 -6.61 -9.66 -3.76
CA ARG A 122 -6.56 -10.45 -2.53
C ARG A 122 -6.97 -9.61 -1.33
N SER A 123 -7.77 -10.20 -0.44
CA SER A 123 -8.02 -9.65 0.89
C SER A 123 -6.83 -9.92 1.80
N ILE A 124 -6.25 -8.85 2.36
CA ILE A 124 -5.12 -8.94 3.28
C ILE A 124 -5.37 -8.18 4.57
N TYR A 125 -4.53 -8.45 5.57
CA TYR A 125 -4.45 -7.71 6.82
C TYR A 125 -3.13 -6.94 6.87
N ALA A 126 -3.19 -5.63 6.73
CA ALA A 126 -2.02 -4.79 6.89
C ALA A 126 -1.85 -4.37 8.35
N LEU A 127 -0.61 -4.34 8.83
CA LEU A 127 -0.31 -3.83 10.18
C LEU A 127 -0.77 -2.36 10.31
N ILE A 128 -1.26 -2.00 11.49
CA ILE A 128 -1.64 -0.61 11.80
C ILE A 128 -0.43 0.18 12.34
N ARG A 129 0.51 -0.51 13.01
CA ARG A 129 1.71 0.08 13.61
C ARG A 129 2.95 -0.77 13.27
N PRO A 130 4.15 -0.17 13.29
CA PRO A 130 5.40 -0.91 13.14
C PRO A 130 5.50 -2.02 14.19
N HIS A 131 5.99 -3.21 13.79
CA HIS A 131 6.60 -4.10 14.76
C HIS A 131 7.98 -3.54 15.10
N THR A 132 8.11 -2.94 16.28
CA THR A 132 9.42 -2.78 16.92
C THR A 132 9.80 -4.16 17.43
N VAL A 133 10.76 -4.81 16.76
CA VAL A 133 11.47 -5.96 17.33
C VAL A 133 12.52 -5.42 18.29
#